data_AF-A0A176S6V6-F1
#
_entry.id   AF-A0A176S6V6-F1
#
_cell.length_a   1.000
_cell.length_b   1.000
_cell.length_c   1.000
_cell.angle_alpha   90.00
_cell.angle_beta   90.00
_cell.angle_gamma   90.00
#
_symmetry.space_group_name_H-M   'P 1'
#
loop_
_entity.id
_entity.type
_entity.pdbx_description
1 polymer ?
#
loop_
_entity_poly.entity_id
_entity_poly.type
_entity_poly.pdbx_seq_one_letter_code
_entity_poly.pdbx_strand_id
1 'polypeptide(L)'
;MKRKAKDISFSIKSHKVDVILNNVTNFRARRNFNGDSEPVKAFEICRRTFYCPFLREGKLYICALPVVAHYCNSNFGTTIPHTGYIDIYSHHLTARKVLKFLDQPSEVCRFC
;
A
#
# COMPACT_ATOMS: atom_id res chain seq x y z
N MET A 1 10.25 4.58 22.78
CA MET A 1 11.52 3.84 22.63
C MET A 1 12.06 4.06 21.21
N LYS A 2 12.89 5.09 21.00
CA LYS A 2 13.49 5.39 19.68
C LYS A 2 14.65 4.43 19.46
N ARG A 3 14.50 3.39 18.63
CA ARG A 3 15.65 2.63 18.12
C ARG A 3 16.52 3.65 17.37
N LYS A 4 17.67 4.03 17.93
CA LYS A 4 18.73 4.71 17.16
C LYS A 4 18.97 3.82 15.94
N ALA A 5 18.71 4.33 14.75
CA ALA A 5 19.10 3.66 13.53
C ALA A 5 20.61 3.38 13.67
N LYS A 6 20.99 2.12 13.85
CA LYS A 6 22.40 1.74 13.79
C LYS A 6 22.86 2.17 12.40
N ASP A 7 23.95 2.92 12.37
CA ASP A 7 24.50 3.55 11.17
C ASP A 7 24.62 2.49 10.05
N ILE A 8 23.76 2.61 9.03
CA ILE A 8 23.65 1.64 7.93
C ILE A 8 25.02 1.43 7.26
N SER A 9 25.86 2.46 7.27
CA SER A 9 27.23 2.44 6.75
C SER A 9 28.12 1.36 7.41
N PHE A 10 27.96 1.12 8.71
CA PHE A 10 28.71 0.10 9.43
C PHE A 10 28.32 -1.31 8.96
N SER A 11 27.03 -1.55 8.76
CA SER A 11 26.52 -2.87 8.36
C SER A 11 26.91 -3.22 6.92
N ILE A 12 26.91 -2.23 6.03
CA ILE A 12 27.36 -2.38 4.64
C ILE A 12 28.83 -2.80 4.58
N LYS A 13 29.69 -2.12 5.35
CA LYS A 13 31.13 -2.42 5.41
C LYS A 13 31.40 -3.80 6.00
N SER A 14 30.73 -4.18 7.09
CA SER A 14 30.98 -5.45 7.78
C SER A 14 30.56 -6.68 6.97
N HIS A 15 29.53 -6.54 6.13
CA HIS A 15 29.01 -7.65 5.31
C HIS A 15 29.57 -7.64 3.87
N LYS A 16 30.51 -6.75 3.54
CA LYS A 16 31.09 -6.60 2.19
C LYS A 16 30.02 -6.52 1.09
N VAL A 17 28.97 -5.75 1.35
CA VAL A 17 27.89 -5.55 0.38
C VAL A 17 28.29 -4.37 -0.51
N ASP A 18 28.34 -4.59 -1.82
CA ASP A 18 28.49 -3.50 -2.77
C ASP A 18 27.18 -2.70 -2.84
N VAL A 19 27.26 -1.41 -2.54
CA VAL A 19 26.09 -0.53 -2.50
C VAL A 19 26.30 0.67 -3.40
N ILE A 20 25.33 0.89 -4.29
CA ILE A 20 25.24 2.10 -5.10
C ILE A 20 24.33 3.08 -4.35
N LEU A 21 24.90 4.17 -3.85
CA LEU A 21 24.15 5.26 -3.26
C LEU A 21 23.63 6.18 -4.37
N ASN A 22 22.32 6.15 -4.60
CA ASN A 22 21.68 7.10 -5.49
C ASN A 22 21.38 8.39 -4.73
N ASN A 23 22.00 9.49 -5.13
CA ASN A 23 21.67 10.82 -4.60
C ASN A 23 20.31 11.27 -5.13
N VAL A 24 19.28 11.13 -4.30
CA VAL A 24 17.91 11.56 -4.62
C VAL A 24 17.72 12.99 -4.12
N THR A 25 17.58 13.95 -5.04
CA THR A 25 17.35 15.37 -4.70
C THR A 25 15.87 15.70 -4.51
N ASN A 26 14.97 14.85 -5.02
CA ASN A 26 13.53 15.07 -4.97
C ASN A 26 12.78 13.75 -4.78
N PHE A 27 11.76 13.78 -3.93
CA PHE A 27 10.80 12.70 -3.77
C PHE A 27 9.47 13.11 -4.39
N ARG A 28 8.86 12.23 -5.19
CA ARG A 28 7.54 12.46 -5.76
C ARG A 28 6.53 11.52 -5.14
N ALA A 29 5.60 12.06 -4.36
CA ALA A 29 4.42 11.31 -3.96
C ALA A 29 3.52 11.10 -5.17
N ARG A 30 3.24 9.85 -5.55
CA ARG A 30 2.30 9.50 -6.62
C ARG A 30 0.89 9.28 -6.04
N ARG A 31 0.44 10.18 -5.17
CA ARG A 31 -0.79 9.98 -4.39
C ARG A 31 -1.61 11.25 -4.39
N ASN A 32 -2.91 11.08 -4.52
CA ASN A 32 -3.88 12.15 -4.38
C ASN A 32 -4.41 12.16 -2.94
N PHE A 33 -3.87 13.01 -2.07
CA PHE A 33 -4.33 13.06 -0.68
C PHE A 33 -5.70 13.73 -0.50
N ASN A 34 -6.24 14.40 -1.54
CA ASN A 34 -7.57 15.01 -1.50
C ASN A 34 -8.70 13.97 -1.61
N GLY A 35 -8.41 12.76 -2.11
CA GLY A 35 -9.42 11.72 -2.24
C GLY A 35 -10.50 12.03 -3.30
N ASP A 36 -10.19 12.87 -4.28
CA ASP A 36 -11.11 13.30 -5.35
C ASP A 36 -10.79 12.68 -6.72
N SER A 37 -9.86 11.72 -6.80
CA SER A 37 -9.66 10.94 -8.02
C SER A 37 -10.92 10.13 -8.36
N GLU A 38 -11.19 9.98 -9.66
CA GLU A 38 -12.24 9.06 -10.12
C GLU A 38 -11.76 7.60 -9.90
N PRO A 39 -12.42 6.84 -9.01
CA PRO A 39 -11.88 5.58 -8.50
C PRO A 39 -11.76 4.49 -9.57
N VAL A 40 -12.67 4.42 -10.54
CA VAL A 40 -12.64 3.40 -11.60
C VAL A 40 -11.42 3.62 -12.49
N LYS A 41 -11.22 4.84 -12.98
CA LYS A 41 -10.08 5.24 -13.80
C LYS A 41 -8.76 5.10 -13.05
N ALA A 42 -8.70 5.50 -11.77
CA ALA A 42 -7.52 5.32 -10.95
C ALA A 42 -7.17 3.83 -10.77
N PHE A 43 -8.18 2.98 -10.54
CA PHE A 43 -8.01 1.53 -10.46
C PHE A 43 -7.53 0.93 -11.79
N GLU A 44 -8.16 1.28 -12.92
CA GLU A 44 -7.78 0.80 -14.24
C GLU A 44 -6.33 1.16 -14.59
N ILE A 45 -5.92 2.41 -14.35
CA ILE A 45 -4.54 2.86 -14.56
C ILE A 45 -3.59 2.04 -13.66
N CYS A 46 -3.94 1.87 -12.39
CA CYS A 46 -3.15 1.07 -11.46
C CYS A 46 -3.01 -0.38 -11.96
N ARG A 47 -4.10 -1.03 -12.36
CA ARG A 47 -4.11 -2.43 -12.81
C ARG A 47 -3.36 -2.68 -14.12
N ARG A 48 -3.18 -1.66 -14.97
CA ARG A 48 -2.30 -1.75 -16.15
C ARG A 48 -0.82 -1.91 -15.80
N THR A 49 -0.43 -1.53 -14.58
CA THR A 49 0.98 -1.57 -14.14
C THR A 49 1.20 -2.51 -12.96
N PHE A 50 0.22 -2.64 -12.06
CA PHE A 50 0.37 -3.28 -10.76
C PHE A 50 -0.81 -4.19 -10.42
N TYR A 51 -0.51 -5.46 -10.15
CA TYR A 51 -1.41 -6.39 -9.50
C TYR A 51 -0.85 -6.76 -8.12
N CYS A 52 -1.24 -6.03 -7.08
CA CYS A 52 -0.67 -6.16 -5.75
C CYS A 52 -1.72 -6.42 -4.64
N PRO A 53 -2.46 -7.55 -4.66
CA PRO A 53 -3.26 -7.95 -3.52
C PRO A 53 -2.43 -8.00 -2.24
N PHE A 54 -3.02 -7.61 -1.11
CA PHE A 54 -2.31 -7.57 0.16
C PHE A 54 -3.09 -8.33 1.22
N LEU A 55 -2.45 -9.26 1.92
CA LEU A 55 -3.05 -10.03 3.00
C LEU A 55 -2.47 -9.58 4.34
N ARG A 56 -3.34 -9.25 5.29
CA ARG A 56 -2.92 -8.97 6.67
C ARG A 56 -4.00 -9.40 7.64
N GLU A 57 -3.63 -10.15 8.67
CA GLU A 57 -4.53 -10.52 9.77
C GLU A 57 -5.84 -11.18 9.27
N GLY A 58 -5.74 -12.08 8.28
CA GLY A 58 -6.91 -12.74 7.68
C GLY A 58 -7.73 -11.87 6.72
N LYS A 59 -7.33 -10.62 6.48
CA LYS A 59 -8.03 -9.68 5.61
C LYS A 59 -7.26 -9.48 4.31
N LEU A 60 -7.90 -9.81 3.19
CA LEU A 60 -7.39 -9.62 1.85
C LEU A 60 -7.88 -8.28 1.28
N TYR A 61 -6.94 -7.44 0.85
CA TYR A 61 -7.17 -6.11 0.28
C TYR A 61 -6.74 -6.08 -1.19
N ILE A 62 -7.31 -5.17 -1.97
CA ILE A 62 -6.94 -5.00 -3.38
C ILE A 62 -5.53 -4.41 -3.58
N CYS A 63 -5.02 -3.70 -2.56
CA CYS A 63 -3.68 -3.10 -2.49
C CYS A 63 -3.25 -2.88 -1.02
N ALA A 64 -1.99 -2.48 -0.81
CA ALA A 64 -1.44 -2.25 0.54
C ALA A 64 -1.89 -0.95 1.22
N LEU A 65 -2.38 0.03 0.44
CA LEU A 65 -2.74 1.34 0.97
C LEU A 65 -3.75 1.30 2.14
N PRO A 66 -4.93 0.65 2.03
CA PRO A 66 -5.90 0.64 3.13
C PRO A 66 -5.31 0.03 4.41
N VAL A 67 -4.32 -0.85 4.28
CA VAL A 67 -3.65 -1.51 5.41
C VAL A 67 -2.74 -0.54 6.19
N VAL A 68 -2.05 0.34 5.48
CA VAL A 68 -1.11 1.32 6.06
C VAL A 68 -1.74 2.70 6.27
N ALA A 69 -3.01 2.88 5.87
CA ALA A 69 -3.73 4.15 5.93
C ALA A 69 -3.67 4.81 7.32
N HIS A 70 -3.74 4.02 8.40
CA HIS A 70 -3.65 4.53 9.77
C HIS A 70 -2.33 5.29 10.04
N TYR A 71 -1.20 4.83 9.51
CA TYR A 71 0.08 5.56 9.65
C TYR A 71 0.01 6.91 8.94
N CYS A 72 -0.57 6.98 7.74
CA CYS A 72 -0.71 8.23 7.02
C CYS A 72 -1.67 9.18 7.75
N ASN A 73 -2.83 8.69 8.14
CA ASN A 73 -3.86 9.49 8.80
C ASN A 73 -3.34 10.07 10.12
N SER A 74 -2.64 9.29 10.95
CA SER A 74 -2.10 9.77 12.22
C SER A 74 -0.95 10.78 12.09
N ASN A 75 -0.15 10.71 11.02
CA ASN A 75 1.03 11.58 10.87
C ASN A 75 0.78 12.81 9.99
N PHE A 76 -0.22 12.77 9.10
CA PHE A 76 -0.45 13.81 8.10
C PHE A 76 -1.88 14.38 8.09
N GLY A 77 -2.74 13.94 9.02
CA GLY A 77 -4.12 14.44 9.12
C GLY A 77 -5.02 14.04 7.95
N THR A 78 -4.65 13.01 7.19
CA THR A 78 -5.44 12.50 6.07
C THR A 78 -6.60 11.61 6.55
N THR A 79 -7.54 11.32 5.66
CA THR A 79 -8.73 10.50 5.94
C THR A 79 -8.81 9.27 5.02
N ILE A 80 -7.66 8.67 4.71
CA ILE A 80 -7.59 7.51 3.81
C ILE A 80 -8.35 6.34 4.43
N PRO A 81 -9.28 5.69 3.69
CA PRO A 81 -10.08 4.60 4.22
C PRO A 81 -9.20 3.36 4.49
N HIS A 82 -9.47 2.70 5.61
CA HIS A 82 -8.86 1.42 6.00
C HIS A 82 -9.78 0.21 5.72
N THR A 83 -10.86 0.44 4.98
CA THR A 83 -11.89 -0.53 4.62
C THR A 83 -11.59 -1.18 3.26
N GLY A 84 -12.53 -1.98 2.74
CA GLY A 84 -12.37 -2.62 1.43
C GLY A 84 -11.50 -3.87 1.50
N TYR A 85 -11.89 -4.82 2.36
CA TYR A 85 -11.24 -6.13 2.48
C TYR A 85 -12.24 -7.28 2.43
N ILE A 86 -11.75 -8.45 2.08
CA ILE A 86 -12.41 -9.74 2.27
C ILE A 86 -11.78 -10.45 3.46
N ASP A 87 -12.61 -11.00 4.35
CA ASP A 87 -12.16 -11.96 5.36
C ASP A 87 -11.99 -13.35 4.71
N ILE A 88 -10.77 -13.87 4.73
CA ILE A 88 -10.45 -15.16 4.10
C ILE A 88 -11.01 -16.36 4.88
N TYR A 89 -11.40 -16.18 6.14
CA TYR A 89 -11.98 -17.22 6.98
C TYR A 89 -13.50 -17.28 6.88
N SER A 90 -14.13 -16.42 6.08
CA SER A 90 -15.58 -16.42 5.90
C SER A 90 -16.07 -17.75 5.28
N HIS A 91 -17.00 -18.43 5.96
CA HIS A 91 -17.60 -19.69 5.51
C HIS A 91 -18.32 -19.60 4.15
N HIS A 92 -18.68 -18.39 3.71
CA HIS A 92 -19.35 -18.16 2.43
C HIS A 92 -18.40 -17.66 1.34
N LEU A 93 -17.09 -17.65 1.60
CA LEU A 93 -16.10 -17.21 0.64
C LEU A 93 -15.90 -18.29 -0.44
N THR A 94 -15.79 -17.83 -1.68
CA THR A 94 -15.46 -18.69 -2.82
C THR A 94 -14.35 -18.03 -3.61
N ALA A 95 -13.57 -18.84 -4.36
CA ALA A 95 -12.54 -18.31 -5.24
C ALA A 95 -13.10 -17.27 -6.23
N ARG A 96 -14.31 -17.49 -6.77
CA ARG A 96 -14.97 -16.53 -7.67
C ARG A 96 -15.25 -15.18 -7.00
N LYS A 97 -15.65 -15.17 -5.72
CA LYS A 97 -15.84 -13.94 -4.95
C LYS A 97 -14.52 -13.21 -4.71
N VAL A 98 -13.45 -13.95 -4.41
CA VAL A 98 -12.10 -13.38 -4.25
C VAL A 98 -11.63 -12.73 -5.54
N LEU A 99 -11.70 -13.44 -6.66
CA LEU A 99 -11.28 -12.92 -7.96
C LEU A 99 -12.08 -11.68 -8.36
N LYS A 100 -13.41 -11.72 -8.21
CA LYS A 100 -14.27 -10.56 -8.49
C LYS A 100 -13.90 -9.35 -7.63
N PHE A 101 -13.63 -9.55 -6.34
CA PHE A 101 -13.24 -8.47 -5.45
C PHE A 101 -11.88 -7.86 -5.81
N LEU A 102 -10.89 -8.68 -6.13
CA LEU A 102 -9.55 -8.19 -6.51
C LEU A 102 -9.56 -7.42 -7.84
N ASP A 103 -10.57 -7.66 -8.68
CA ASP A 103 -10.76 -7.01 -9.98
C ASP A 103 -11.74 -5.83 -9.95
N GLN A 104 -12.05 -5.30 -8.76
CA GLN A 104 -12.93 -4.14 -8.60
C GLN A 104 -12.22 -2.97 -7.89
N PRO A 105 -12.55 -1.71 -8.25
CA PRO A 105 -12.08 -0.55 -7.52
C PRO A 105 -12.61 -0.57 -6.08
N SER A 106 -11.90 0.11 -5.19
CA SER A 106 -12.38 0.37 -3.82
C SER A 106 -12.21 1.86 -3.50
N GLU A 107 -12.81 2.32 -2.40
CA GLU A 107 -12.73 3.75 -2.01
C GLU A 107 -11.31 4.27 -1.87
N VAL A 108 -10.35 3.39 -1.56
CA VAL A 108 -8.94 3.77 -1.46
C VAL A 108 -8.35 4.25 -2.79
N CYS A 109 -8.95 3.85 -3.92
CA CYS A 109 -8.52 4.26 -5.26
C CYS A 109 -8.71 5.75 -5.51
N ARG A 110 -9.59 6.42 -4.75
CA ARG A 110 -9.73 7.88 -4.80
C ARG A 110 -8.48 8.62 -4.33
N PHE A 111 -7.63 7.94 -3.56
CA PHE A 111 -6.40 8.49 -2.99
C PHE A 111 -5.14 8.18 -3.80
N CYS A 112 -5.32 7.70 -5.03
CA CYS A 112 -4.26 7.31 -5.96
C CYS A 112 -4.22 8.26 -7.16
#